data_AF-A0A918M1Y6-F1
#
_entry.id   AF-A0A918M1Y6-F1
#
_cell.length_a   1.000
_cell.length_b   1.000
_cell.length_c   1.000
_cell.angle_alpha   90.00
_cell.angle_beta   90.00
_cell.angle_gamma   90.00
#
_symmetry.space_group_name_H-M   'P 1'
#
loop_
_entity.id
_entity.type
_entity.pdbx_description
1 polymer ?
#
loop_
_entity_poly.entity_id
_entity_poly.type
_entity_poly.pdbx_seq_one_letter_code
_entity_poly.pdbx_strand_id
1 'polypeptide(L)'
;MEVPAEWVEGVLVPGCLAEPSAEARWCHRWLEHPIAIARLHACWLAWQELSDPAACGCTGPSVWHRDHLHPCMRELRASGGPFEGCAKDEHQINHRLPKLVPGWRHPDG
;
A
#
# COMPACT_ATOMS: atom_id res chain seq x y z
N MET A 1 -4.89 13.00 -1.36
CA MET A 1 -5.08 11.54 -1.35
C MET A 1 -4.87 11.11 0.08
N GLU A 2 -5.94 10.84 0.82
CA GLU A 2 -5.86 10.60 2.27
C GLU A 2 -6.30 9.17 2.57
N VAL A 3 -5.37 8.37 3.09
CA VAL A 3 -5.67 7.06 3.69
C VAL A 3 -5.91 7.29 5.17
N PRO A 4 -6.99 6.77 5.76
CA PRO A 4 -7.17 6.84 7.21
C PRO A 4 -6.08 6.02 7.91
N ALA A 5 -5.20 6.68 8.68
CA ALA A 5 -4.17 5.98 9.45
C ALA A 5 -4.79 4.97 10.43
N GLU A 6 -5.93 5.31 11.01
CA GLU A 6 -6.77 4.43 11.83
C GLU A 6 -7.18 3.14 11.11
N TRP A 7 -7.44 3.17 9.81
CA TRP A 7 -7.74 1.97 9.04
C TRP A 7 -6.49 1.12 8.83
N VAL A 8 -5.36 1.76 8.51
CA VAL A 8 -4.08 1.05 8.35
C VAL A 8 -3.69 0.36 9.65
N GLU A 9 -3.73 1.07 10.77
CA GLU A 9 -3.25 0.60 12.06
C GLU A 9 -4.28 -0.28 12.79
N GLY A 10 -5.58 -0.03 12.60
CA GLY A 10 -6.66 -0.73 13.28
C GLY A 10 -7.23 -1.92 12.52
N VAL A 11 -7.12 -1.95 11.19
CA VAL A 11 -7.72 -3.00 10.34
C VAL A 11 -6.66 -3.73 9.54
N LEU A 12 -5.89 -3.00 8.72
CA LEU A 12 -4.97 -3.61 7.76
C LEU A 12 -3.82 -4.34 8.47
N VAL A 13 -3.04 -3.63 9.28
CA VAL A 13 -1.86 -4.19 9.96
C VAL A 13 -2.23 -5.39 10.85
N PRO A 14 -3.19 -5.28 11.80
CA PRO A 14 -3.49 -6.37 12.71
C PRO A 14 -4.29 -7.50 12.06
N GLY A 15 -5.15 -7.20 11.08
CA GLY A 15 -6.09 -8.16 10.51
C GLY A 15 -5.62 -8.85 9.24
N CYS A 16 -4.70 -8.24 8.50
CA CYS A 16 -4.34 -8.67 7.14
C CYS A 16 -2.85 -8.90 6.93
N LEU A 17 -1.98 -8.44 7.83
CA LEU A 17 -0.53 -8.63 7.69
C LEU A 17 0.00 -9.70 8.64
N ALA A 18 0.80 -10.61 8.10
CA ALA A 18 1.70 -11.43 8.90
C ALA A 18 2.86 -10.58 9.44
N GLU A 19 3.51 -11.08 10.50
CA GLU A 19 4.68 -10.43 11.11
C GLU A 19 5.72 -10.00 10.04
N PRO A 20 6.33 -8.80 10.19
CA PRO A 20 7.37 -8.36 9.27
C PRO A 20 8.60 -9.27 9.33
N SER A 21 9.16 -9.59 8.17
CA SER A 21 10.41 -10.35 8.02
C SER A 21 11.37 -9.63 7.05
N ALA A 22 12.58 -10.18 6.87
CA ALA A 22 13.53 -9.64 5.90
C ALA A 22 13.00 -9.72 4.46
N GLU A 23 12.22 -10.75 4.14
CA GLU A 23 11.60 -11.00 2.83
C GLU A 23 10.26 -10.28 2.65
N ALA A 24 9.67 -9.77 3.73
CA ALA A 24 8.37 -9.13 3.71
C ALA A 24 8.36 -7.96 4.72
N ARG A 25 9.06 -6.88 4.37
CA ARG A 25 9.24 -5.71 5.24
C ARG A 25 7.97 -4.87 5.38
N TRP A 26 7.82 -4.18 6.51
CA TRP A 26 6.78 -3.18 6.75
C TRP A 26 7.38 -1.98 7.47
N CYS A 27 7.07 -0.77 7.02
CA CYS A 27 7.53 0.46 7.65
C CYS A 27 6.43 1.08 8.52
N HIS A 28 6.70 1.28 9.81
CA HIS A 28 5.77 1.98 10.71
C HIS A 28 5.61 3.47 10.35
N ARG A 29 6.58 4.07 9.65
CA ARG A 29 6.54 5.43 9.08
C ARG A 29 6.07 5.43 7.62
N TRP A 30 5.14 4.54 7.27
CA TRP A 30 4.66 4.35 5.89
C TRP A 30 4.16 5.64 5.22
N LEU A 31 3.66 6.61 5.99
CA LEU A 31 3.26 7.94 5.52
C LEU A 31 4.41 8.73 4.87
N GLU A 32 5.66 8.37 5.13
CA GLU A 32 6.81 9.02 4.51
C GLU A 32 7.19 8.41 3.15
N HIS A 33 6.46 7.38 2.71
CA HIS A 33 6.66 6.73 1.42
C HIS A 33 5.49 7.10 0.48
N PRO A 34 5.66 8.03 -0.48
CA PRO A 34 4.57 8.48 -1.35
C PRO A 34 3.94 7.34 -2.17
N ILE A 35 4.76 6.37 -2.61
CA ILE A 35 4.26 5.18 -3.32
C ILE A 35 3.40 4.32 -2.38
N ALA A 36 3.77 4.22 -1.10
CA ALA A 36 2.98 3.48 -0.12
C ALA A 36 1.62 4.16 0.11
N ILE A 37 1.60 5.48 0.30
CA ILE A 37 0.35 6.23 0.43
C ILE A 37 -0.57 5.97 -0.77
N ALA A 38 -0.04 6.08 -1.98
CA ALA A 38 -0.84 5.91 -3.20
C ALA A 38 -1.45 4.50 -3.31
N ARG A 39 -0.65 3.47 -3.02
CA ARG A 39 -1.09 2.06 -3.07
C ARG A 39 -2.09 1.73 -1.96
N LEU A 40 -1.82 2.17 -0.73
CA LEU A 40 -2.72 1.98 0.40
C LEU A 40 -4.04 2.73 0.19
N HIS A 41 -4.03 3.90 -0.45
CA HIS A 41 -5.24 4.63 -0.80
C HIS A 41 -6.11 3.87 -1.79
N ALA A 42 -5.52 3.35 -2.87
CA ALA A 42 -6.26 2.55 -3.83
C ALA A 42 -6.84 1.28 -3.17
N CYS A 43 -6.07 0.64 -2.28
CA CYS A 43 -6.51 -0.54 -1.54
C CYS A 43 -7.65 -0.22 -0.56
N TRP A 44 -7.56 0.91 0.14
CA TRP A 44 -8.60 1.40 1.05
C TRP A 44 -9.89 1.76 0.30
N LEU A 45 -9.82 2.46 -0.83
CA LEU A 45 -11.00 2.74 -1.65
C LEU A 45 -11.72 1.46 -2.09
N ALA A 46 -10.97 0.44 -2.52
CA ALA A 46 -11.55 -0.86 -2.84
C ALA A 46 -12.14 -1.57 -1.61
N TRP A 47 -11.54 -1.39 -0.44
CA TRP A 47 -12.08 -1.93 0.82
C TRP A 47 -13.45 -1.35 1.14
N GLN A 48 -13.64 -0.05 0.93
CA GLN A 48 -14.93 0.62 1.15
C GLN A 48 -16.06 0.00 0.31
N GLU A 49 -15.77 -0.38 -0.94
CA GLU A 49 -16.77 -0.97 -1.83
C GLU A 49 -16.99 -2.46 -1.59
N LEU A 50 -15.95 -3.21 -1.21
CA LEU A 50 -15.94 -4.67 -1.26
C LEU A 50 -15.96 -5.36 0.11
N SER A 51 -16.12 -4.63 1.21
CA SER A 51 -16.06 -5.22 2.56
C SER A 51 -17.42 -5.43 3.22
N ASP A 52 -18.48 -4.76 2.75
CA ASP A 52 -19.84 -4.95 3.26
C ASP A 52 -20.60 -5.93 2.36
N PRO A 53 -20.90 -7.17 2.82
CA PRO A 53 -21.65 -8.14 2.04
C PRO A 53 -23.04 -7.67 1.62
N ALA A 54 -23.64 -6.71 2.34
CA ALA A 54 -24.92 -6.12 1.95
C ALA A 54 -24.80 -5.25 0.69
N ALA A 55 -23.63 -4.63 0.46
CA ALA A 55 -23.36 -3.78 -0.70
C ALA A 55 -22.75 -4.56 -1.88
N CYS A 56 -21.84 -5.49 -1.62
CA CYS A 56 -21.04 -6.17 -2.66
C CYS A 56 -21.32 -7.67 -2.82
N GLY A 57 -22.24 -8.23 -2.03
CA GLY A 57 -22.51 -9.66 -1.97
C GLY A 57 -21.47 -10.43 -1.14
N CYS A 58 -21.78 -11.70 -0.84
CA CYS A 58 -20.96 -12.53 0.06
C CYS A 58 -19.53 -12.82 -0.45
N THR A 59 -19.27 -12.65 -1.75
CA THR A 59 -17.95 -12.86 -2.34
C THR A 59 -17.08 -11.62 -2.37
N GLY A 60 -17.63 -10.42 -2.11
CA GLY A 60 -16.90 -9.16 -2.17
C GLY A 60 -15.62 -9.14 -1.33
N PRO A 61 -15.64 -9.57 -0.05
CA PRO A 61 -14.43 -9.61 0.76
C PRO A 61 -13.34 -10.50 0.15
N SER A 62 -13.71 -11.63 -0.45
CA SER A 62 -12.76 -12.49 -1.15
C SER A 62 -12.16 -11.81 -2.39
N VAL A 63 -12.96 -11.02 -3.11
CA VAL A 63 -12.49 -10.23 -4.26
C VAL A 63 -11.53 -9.14 -3.80
N TRP A 64 -11.85 -8.43 -2.70
CA TRP A 64 -10.95 -7.43 -2.13
C TRP A 64 -9.57 -8.02 -1.78
N HIS A 65 -9.55 -9.16 -1.09
CA HIS A 65 -8.31 -9.85 -0.76
C HIS A 65 -7.50 -10.21 -2.02
N ARG A 66 -8.15 -10.85 -3.00
CA ARG A 66 -7.50 -11.37 -4.21
C ARG A 66 -6.97 -10.27 -5.13
N ASP A 67 -7.78 -9.26 -5.40
CA ASP A 67 -7.54 -8.30 -6.49
C ASP A 67 -6.91 -6.99 -6.00
N HIS A 68 -7.02 -6.67 -4.70
CA HIS A 68 -6.59 -5.39 -4.17
C HIS A 68 -5.55 -5.54 -3.06
N LEU A 69 -5.87 -6.26 -1.99
CA LEU A 69 -4.98 -6.40 -0.83
C LEU A 69 -3.70 -7.16 -1.19
N HIS A 70 -3.81 -8.39 -1.72
CA HIS A 70 -2.62 -9.20 -2.00
C HIS A 70 -1.68 -8.53 -3.01
N PRO A 71 -2.15 -7.96 -4.13
CA PRO A 71 -1.28 -7.23 -5.04
C PRO A 71 -0.64 -6.01 -4.37
N CYS A 72 -1.39 -5.24 -3.58
CA CYS A 72 -0.86 -4.09 -2.84
C CYS A 72 0.27 -4.53 -1.91
N MET A 73 0.05 -5.56 -1.07
CA MET A 73 1.06 -6.04 -0.12
C MET A 73 2.26 -6.66 -0.82
N ARG A 74 2.07 -7.38 -1.93
CA ARG A 74 3.17 -7.91 -2.72
C ARG A 74 4.09 -6.80 -3.22
N GLU A 75 3.54 -5.71 -3.73
CA GLU A 75 4.34 -4.57 -4.22
C GLU A 75 5.03 -3.81 -3.09
N LEU A 76 4.31 -3.53 -1.99
CA LEU A 76 4.87 -2.76 -0.88
C LEU A 76 6.00 -3.51 -0.16
N ARG A 77 5.87 -4.83 -0.03
CA ARG A 77 6.76 -5.68 0.76
C ARG A 77 7.80 -6.43 -0.08
N ALA A 78 7.80 -6.29 -1.41
CA ALA A 78 8.77 -6.93 -2.30
C ALA A 78 10.21 -6.43 -2.08
N SER A 79 11.19 -7.26 -2.46
CA SER A 79 12.55 -6.78 -2.73
C SER A 79 12.50 -5.76 -3.87
N GLY A 80 13.14 -4.62 -3.70
CA GLY A 80 13.01 -3.45 -4.58
C GLY A 80 11.77 -2.58 -4.30
N GLY A 81 10.88 -2.99 -3.39
CA GLY A 81 9.67 -2.26 -3.03
C GLY A 81 9.94 -1.02 -2.16
N PRO A 82 8.92 -0.18 -1.92
CA PRO A 82 9.06 1.08 -1.16
C PRO A 82 9.58 0.87 0.27
N PHE A 83 9.36 -0.31 0.87
CA PHE A 83 9.83 -0.64 2.22
C PHE A 83 11.13 -1.45 2.24
N GLU A 84 11.82 -1.64 1.11
CA GLU A 84 13.04 -2.46 1.06
C GLU A 84 14.11 -2.00 2.07
N GLY A 85 14.29 -0.69 2.24
CA GLY A 85 15.23 -0.11 3.20
C GLY A 85 14.69 0.05 4.63
N CYS A 86 13.51 -0.51 4.94
CA CYS A 86 12.85 -0.37 6.23
C CYS A 86 12.75 -1.74 6.93
N ALA A 87 13.67 -2.02 7.86
CA ALA A 87 13.62 -3.18 8.73
C ALA A 87 13.38 -2.75 10.18
N LYS A 88 13.33 -3.71 11.13
CA LYS A 88 13.15 -3.40 12.56
C LYS A 88 14.17 -2.34 13.00
N ASP A 89 13.67 -1.19 13.45
CA ASP A 89 14.42 0.02 13.86
C ASP A 89 15.18 0.77 12.74
N GLU A 90 15.01 0.38 11.48
CA GLU A 90 15.60 1.03 10.31
C GLU A 90 14.49 1.68 9.43
N HIS A 91 14.74 2.90 8.95
CA HIS A 91 13.84 3.63 8.05
C HIS A 91 14.63 4.35 6.98
N GLN A 92 14.35 4.06 5.72
CA GLN A 92 15.00 4.70 4.57
C GLN A 92 14.02 4.92 3.41
N ILE A 93 13.99 6.15 2.92
CA ILE A 93 13.18 6.55 1.76
C ILE A 93 14.09 6.56 0.54
N ASN A 94 14.22 5.39 -0.11
CA ASN A 94 15.04 5.22 -1.31
C ASN A 94 14.19 5.30 -2.59
N HIS A 95 13.53 6.43 -2.83
CA HIS A 95 12.82 6.65 -4.08
C HIS A 95 13.71 7.38 -5.09
N ARG A 96 14.18 6.67 -6.11
CA ARG A 96 14.64 7.34 -7.33
C ARG A 96 13.43 7.65 -8.19
N LEU A 97 13.15 8.94 -8.38
CA LEU A 97 12.19 9.34 -9.40
C LEU A 97 12.66 8.80 -10.75
N PRO A 98 11.75 8.23 -11.56
CA PRO A 98 12.06 7.95 -12.96
C PRO A 98 12.61 9.22 -13.61
N LYS A 99 13.62 9.07 -14.47
CA LYS A 99 14.04 10.20 -15.30
C LYS A 99 12.82 10.66 -16.11
N LEU A 100 12.53 11.95 -16.07
CA LEU A 100 11.50 12.52 -16.93
C LEU A 100 11.80 12.16 -18.37
N VAL A 101 10.78 11.75 -19.12
CA VAL A 101 10.92 11.49 -20.55
C VAL A 101 11.24 12.83 -21.23
N PRO A 102 12.36 12.96 -21.95
CA PRO A 102 12.69 14.21 -22.63
C PRO A 102 11.55 14.63 -23.58
N GLY A 103 11.01 15.82 -23.38
CA GLY A 103 9.93 16.38 -24.21
C GLY A 103 8.50 16.17 -23.68
N TRP A 104 8.31 15.42 -22.59
CA TRP A 104 7.03 15.41 -21.89
C TRP A 104 6.88 16.71 -21.09
N ARG A 105 5.83 17.50 -21.36
CA ARG A 105 5.43 18.69 -20.58
C ARG A 105 4.25 18.31 -19.69
N HIS A 106 4.28 18.72 -18.42
CA HIS A 106 3.10 18.61 -17.57
C HIS A 106 1.96 19.43 -18.21
N PRO A 107 0.70 18.95 -18.17
CA PRO A 107 -0.44 19.74 -18.63
C PRO A 107 -0.58 21.10 -17.91
N ASP A 108 0.09 21.24 -16.76
CA ASP A 108 -0.05 22.37 -15.85
C ASP A 108 1.20 23.30 -15.83
N GLY A 109 2.20 23.07 -16.69
CA GLY A 109 3.41 23.92 -16.80
C GLY A 109 4.68 23.20 -17.25
#